data_AF-L7IVE5-F1
#
_entry.id   AF-L7IVE5-F1
#
_cell.length_a   1.000
_cell.length_b   1.000
_cell.length_c   1.000
_cell.angle_alpha   90.00
_cell.angle_beta   90.00
_cell.angle_gamma   90.00
#
_symmetry.space_group_name_H-M   'P 1'
#
loop_
_entity.id
_entity.type
_entity.pdbx_description
1 polymer ?
#
loop_
_entity_poly.entity_id
_entity_poly.type
_entity_poly.pdbx_seq_one_letter_code
_entity_poly.pdbx_strand_id
1 'polypeptide(L)'
;MADNTTNGQGVATVSASYKGPSDDTFVVNREIPLPASSSQAPGDGTMSLADKTNFLKDLRTSVAAVQDQVNKELTQRMEADKAREAGTAAAASTTVNEAEEEQNYGEEVVDEDA
;
A
#
# COMPACT_ATOMS: atom_id res chain seq x y z
N MET A 1 -4.43 -8.74 -26.45
CA MET A 1 -3.24 -7.87 -26.44
C MET A 1 -3.78 -6.45 -26.55
N ALA A 2 -3.75 -5.67 -25.48
CA ALA A 2 -4.30 -4.31 -25.49
C ALA A 2 -3.25 -3.38 -26.09
N ASP A 3 -3.57 -2.75 -27.22
CA ASP A 3 -2.72 -1.77 -27.88
C ASP A 3 -2.61 -0.51 -27.02
N ASN A 4 -1.42 -0.28 -26.47
CA ASN A 4 -1.11 0.82 -25.57
C ASN A 4 -0.72 2.07 -26.39
N THR A 5 -1.64 2.58 -27.21
CA THR A 5 -1.39 3.77 -28.06
C THR A 5 -2.36 4.88 -27.72
N THR A 6 -1.89 5.87 -26.95
CA THR A 6 -2.55 7.17 -26.85
C THR A 6 -1.72 8.17 -27.66
N ASN A 7 -2.29 8.72 -28.74
CA ASN A 7 -1.68 9.76 -29.59
C ASN A 7 -0.35 9.40 -30.30
N GLY A 8 -0.20 8.17 -30.81
CA GLY A 8 0.98 7.78 -31.60
C GLY A 8 2.29 7.70 -30.81
N GLN A 9 2.28 7.95 -29.51
CA GLN A 9 3.37 7.69 -28.58
C GLN A 9 3.07 6.38 -27.83
N GLY A 10 4.05 5.48 -27.80
CA GLY A 10 3.93 4.29 -26.97
C GLY A 10 3.92 4.67 -25.49
N VAL A 11 3.33 3.82 -24.67
CA VAL A 11 3.37 3.96 -23.21
C VAL A 11 3.91 2.68 -22.59
N ALA A 12 4.82 2.81 -21.63
CA ALA A 12 5.29 1.72 -20.79
C ALA A 12 4.55 1.76 -19.45
N THR A 13 4.22 0.60 -18.88
CA THR A 13 3.45 0.54 -17.63
C THR A 13 4.24 -0.20 -16.56
N VAL A 14 4.35 0.43 -15.39
CA VAL A 14 4.79 -0.22 -14.14
C VAL A 14 3.53 -0.61 -13.38
N SER A 15 3.36 -1.91 -13.12
CA SER A 15 2.21 -2.43 -12.39
C SER A 15 2.62 -3.27 -11.19
N ALA A 16 1.80 -3.20 -10.15
CA ALA A 16 1.87 -4.08 -8.98
C ALA A 16 0.47 -4.61 -8.68
N SER A 17 0.35 -5.91 -8.44
CA SER A 17 -0.90 -6.56 -8.08
C SER A 17 -0.75 -7.27 -6.74
N TYR A 18 -1.69 -7.00 -5.83
CA TYR A 18 -1.76 -7.64 -4.53
C TYR A 18 -3.02 -8.50 -4.43
N LYS A 19 -2.87 -9.67 -3.81
CA LYS A 19 -3.97 -10.57 -3.44
C LYS A 19 -3.81 -11.00 -1.99
N GLY A 20 -4.76 -10.58 -1.15
CA GLY A 20 -4.85 -10.94 0.25
C GLY A 20 -5.66 -12.21 0.50
N PRO A 21 -5.67 -12.70 1.74
CA PRO A 21 -6.38 -13.93 2.14
C PRO A 21 -7.91 -13.79 2.21
N SER A 22 -8.45 -12.57 2.30
CA SER A 22 -9.89 -12.30 2.43
C SER A 22 -10.55 -11.85 1.11
N ASP A 23 -10.05 -12.35 -0.03
CA ASP A 23 -10.40 -11.89 -1.39
C ASP A 23 -10.13 -10.40 -1.68
N ASP A 24 -9.47 -9.74 -0.74
CA ASP A 24 -9.05 -8.35 -0.85
C ASP A 24 -7.90 -8.21 -1.84
N THR A 25 -8.15 -7.53 -2.95
CA THR A 25 -7.16 -7.30 -3.99
C THR A 25 -6.96 -5.80 -4.22
N PHE A 26 -5.79 -5.42 -4.71
CA PHE A 26 -5.60 -4.10 -5.31
C PHE A 26 -4.54 -4.17 -6.40
N VAL A 27 -4.66 -3.25 -7.35
CA VAL A 27 -3.72 -3.11 -8.46
C VAL A 27 -3.29 -1.66 -8.53
N VAL A 28 -2.00 -1.44 -8.63
CA VAL A 28 -1.40 -0.12 -8.82
C VAL A 28 -0.77 -0.10 -10.20
N ASN A 29 -1.21 0.81 -11.06
CA ASN A 29 -0.65 1.01 -12.39
C ASN A 29 -0.09 2.43 -12.52
N ARG A 30 1.10 2.54 -13.10
CA ARG A 30 1.75 3.80 -13.46
C ARG A 30 2.22 3.75 -14.90
N GLU A 31 1.77 4.70 -15.68
CA GLU A 31 2.18 4.85 -17.07
C GLU A 31 3.39 5.78 -17.18
N ILE A 32 4.31 5.42 -18.05
CA ILE A 32 5.51 6.17 -18.42
C ILE A 32 5.40 6.44 -19.92
N PRO A 33 5.30 7.71 -20.33
CA PRO A 33 5.26 8.06 -21.74
C PRO A 33 6.59 7.70 -22.42
N LEU A 34 6.52 7.09 -23.61
CA LEU A 34 7.70 6.88 -24.44
C LEU A 34 7.93 8.10 -25.34
N PRO A 35 9.20 8.43 -25.63
CA PRO A 35 9.53 9.51 -26.57
C PRO A 35 8.98 9.17 -27.96
N ALA A 36 8.52 10.19 -28.70
CA ALA A 36 7.86 10.03 -30.01
C ALA A 36 8.73 9.29 -31.05
N SER A 37 10.05 9.31 -30.87
CA SER A 37 11.02 8.61 -31.72
C SER A 37 11.05 7.09 -31.52
N SER A 38 10.34 6.56 -30.52
CA SER A 38 10.30 5.13 -30.22
C SER A 38 8.92 4.69 -29.74
N SER A 39 8.33 3.72 -30.43
CA SER A 39 7.09 3.05 -30.01
C SER A 39 7.31 1.95 -28.98
N GLN A 40 8.57 1.68 -28.60
CA GLN A 40 8.96 0.59 -27.70
C GLN A 40 9.82 1.12 -26.55
N ALA A 41 9.74 0.48 -25.39
CA ALA A 41 10.64 0.74 -24.26
C ALA A 41 12.12 0.60 -24.67
N PRO A 42 13.08 1.23 -23.96
CA PRO A 42 14.48 1.19 -24.34
C PRO A 42 14.98 -0.24 -24.53
N GLY A 43 15.21 -0.59 -25.79
CA GLY A 43 15.80 -1.85 -26.25
C GLY A 43 16.94 -1.58 -27.23
N ASP A 44 17.48 -2.66 -27.81
CA ASP A 44 18.55 -2.69 -28.81
C ASP A 44 18.50 -1.50 -29.78
N GLY A 45 19.46 -0.57 -29.63
CA GLY A 45 19.84 0.41 -30.66
C GLY A 45 18.93 1.60 -30.96
N THR A 46 17.62 1.59 -30.68
CA THR A 46 16.69 2.57 -31.32
C THR A 46 16.51 3.91 -30.61
N MET A 47 16.88 4.04 -29.34
CA MET A 47 16.75 5.30 -28.58
C MET A 47 18.09 6.05 -28.42
N SER A 48 18.02 7.38 -28.47
CA SER A 48 19.12 8.28 -28.07
C SER A 48 19.52 8.06 -26.61
N LEU A 49 20.78 8.32 -26.27
CA LEU A 49 21.26 8.25 -24.89
C LEU A 49 20.44 9.15 -23.96
N ALA A 50 20.07 10.36 -24.42
CA ALA A 50 19.28 11.31 -23.63
C ALA A 50 17.87 10.76 -23.33
N ASP A 51 17.22 10.19 -24.33
CA ASP A 51 15.90 9.57 -24.20
C ASP A 51 15.91 8.37 -23.26
N LYS A 52 16.96 7.54 -23.34
CA LYS A 52 17.19 6.42 -22.42
C LYS A 52 17.36 6.90 -20.98
N THR A 53 18.17 7.94 -20.76
CA THR A 53 18.39 8.49 -19.41
C THR A 53 17.11 9.07 -18.82
N ASN A 54 16.33 9.80 -19.61
CA ASN A 54 15.05 10.34 -19.16
C ASN A 54 14.05 9.23 -18.85
N PHE A 55 13.90 8.24 -19.73
CA PHE A 55 13.03 7.10 -19.48
C PHE A 55 13.41 6.34 -18.20
N LEU A 56 14.71 6.08 -17.98
CA LEU A 56 15.16 5.38 -16.77
C LEU A 56 14.94 6.21 -15.49
N LYS A 57 15.05 7.53 -15.59
CA LYS A 57 14.69 8.44 -14.48
C LYS A 57 13.20 8.34 -14.16
N ASP A 58 12.34 8.43 -15.17
CA ASP A 58 10.88 8.36 -15.02
C ASP A 58 10.43 6.98 -14.54
N LEU A 59 11.11 5.92 -14.99
CA LEU A 59 10.93 4.56 -14.50
C LEU A 59 11.26 4.46 -13.01
N ARG A 60 12.41 4.98 -12.58
CA ARG A 60 12.79 4.96 -11.17
C ARG A 60 11.79 5.73 -10.30
N THR A 61 11.36 6.91 -10.75
CA THR A 61 10.34 7.70 -10.05
C THR A 61 9.01 6.98 -10.00
N SER A 62 8.58 6.35 -11.09
CA SER A 62 7.34 5.57 -11.14
C SER A 62 7.39 4.38 -10.21
N VAL A 63 8.52 3.66 -10.15
CA VAL A 63 8.71 2.53 -9.22
C VAL A 63 8.64 2.99 -7.77
N ALA A 64 9.30 4.09 -7.41
CA ALA A 64 9.21 4.64 -6.05
C ALA A 64 7.77 5.02 -5.70
N ALA A 65 7.04 5.67 -6.62
CA ALA A 65 5.65 6.03 -6.40
C ALA A 65 4.72 4.80 -6.24
N VAL A 66 4.93 3.74 -7.03
CA VAL A 66 4.19 2.49 -6.89
C VAL A 66 4.48 1.85 -5.53
N GLN A 67 5.74 1.86 -5.10
CA GLN A 67 6.13 1.36 -3.77
C GLN A 67 5.44 2.14 -2.65
N ASP A 68 5.46 3.48 -2.70
CA ASP A 68 4.80 4.33 -1.71
C ASP A 68 3.30 4.07 -1.65
N GLN A 69 2.65 3.92 -2.81
CA GLN A 69 1.22 3.61 -2.89
C GLN A 69 0.91 2.23 -2.31
N VAL A 70 1.70 1.20 -2.66
CA VAL A 70 1.55 -0.15 -2.10
C VAL A 70 1.70 -0.12 -0.58
N ASN A 71 2.73 0.56 -0.06
CA ASN A 71 2.94 0.67 1.38
C ASN A 71 1.77 1.35 2.06
N LYS A 72 1.26 2.45 1.49
CA LYS A 72 0.09 3.16 2.03
C LYS A 72 -1.14 2.26 2.08
N GLU A 73 -1.45 1.55 1.01
CA GLU A 73 -2.60 0.62 0.94
C GLU A 73 -2.49 -0.49 1.97
N LEU A 74 -1.31 -1.10 2.11
CA LEU A 74 -1.08 -2.15 3.11
C LEU A 74 -1.18 -1.63 4.54
N THR A 75 -0.63 -0.45 4.83
CA THR A 75 -0.74 0.17 6.16
C THR A 75 -2.20 0.48 6.50
N GLN A 76 -2.97 1.05 5.57
CA GLN A 76 -4.39 1.33 5.80
C GLN A 76 -5.19 0.06 6.06
N ARG A 77 -4.89 -1.04 5.36
CA ARG A 77 -5.52 -2.34 5.59
C ARG A 77 -5.17 -2.91 6.96
N MET A 78 -3.90 -2.84 7.37
CA MET A 78 -3.49 -3.25 8.73
C MET A 78 -4.19 -2.43 9.81
N GLU A 79 -4.37 -1.12 9.62
CA GLU A 79 -5.11 -0.27 10.56
C GLU A 79 -6.59 -0.66 10.62
N ALA A 80 -7.21 -0.91 9.47
CA ALA A 80 -8.59 -1.38 9.39
C ALA A 80 -8.78 -2.77 10.03
N ASP A 81 -7.82 -3.68 9.80
CA ASP A 81 -7.78 -5.00 10.43
C ASP A 81 -7.67 -4.89 11.95
N LYS A 82 -6.74 -4.07 12.43
CA LYS A 82 -6.54 -3.83 13.86
C LYS A 82 -7.78 -3.21 14.53
N ALA A 83 -8.46 -2.27 13.87
CA ALA A 83 -9.71 -1.70 14.37
C ALA A 83 -10.84 -2.73 14.43
N ARG A 84 -10.94 -3.62 13.44
CA ARG A 84 -11.91 -4.72 13.43
C ARG A 84 -11.64 -5.71 14.56
N GLU A 85 -10.39 -6.11 14.75
CA GLU A 85 -9.97 -7.01 15.82
C GLU A 85 -10.24 -6.40 17.20
N ALA A 86 -9.93 -5.12 17.39
CA ALA A 86 -10.25 -4.38 18.61
C ALA A 86 -11.77 -4.27 18.84
N GLY A 87 -12.57 -4.06 17.79
CA GLY A 87 -14.03 -4.05 17.87
C GLY A 87 -14.63 -5.42 18.22
N THR A 88 -14.04 -6.52 17.73
CA THR A 88 -14.43 -7.88 18.12
C THR A 88 -13.99 -8.23 19.54
N ALA A 89 -12.82 -7.73 19.99
CA ALA A 89 -12.37 -7.88 21.36
C ALA A 89 -13.25 -7.06 22.31
N ALA A 90 -13.65 -5.84 21.93
CA ALA A 90 -14.62 -5.03 22.68
C ALA A 90 -16.00 -5.70 22.71
N ALA A 91 -16.46 -6.31 21.62
CA ALA A 91 -17.72 -7.08 21.61
C ALA A 91 -17.66 -8.36 22.47
N ALA A 92 -16.48 -8.96 22.63
CA ALA A 92 -16.26 -10.04 23.61
C ALA A 92 -16.05 -9.51 25.05
N SER A 93 -15.62 -8.25 25.20
CA SER A 93 -15.36 -7.56 26.47
C SER A 93 -16.53 -6.69 26.96
N THR A 94 -17.68 -6.66 26.26
CA THR A 94 -18.94 -6.02 26.73
C THR A 94 -19.52 -6.72 27.97
N THR A 95 -18.78 -7.61 28.63
CA THR A 95 -19.14 -8.20 29.93
C THR A 95 -18.19 -7.80 31.06
N VAL A 96 -17.29 -6.84 30.85
CA VAL A 96 -16.51 -6.24 31.94
C VAL A 96 -16.80 -4.74 31.94
N ASN A 97 -17.54 -4.31 32.95
CA ASN A 97 -17.92 -2.93 33.16
C ASN A 97 -16.69 -2.18 33.68
N GLU A 98 -15.99 -1.45 32.80
CA GLU A 98 -14.78 -0.65 33.11
C GLU A 98 -14.96 0.25 34.36
N ALA A 99 -16.19 0.69 34.65
CA ALA A 99 -16.51 1.50 35.82
C ALA A 99 -16.45 0.75 37.17
N GLU A 100 -16.56 -0.58 37.18
CA GLU A 100 -16.36 -1.43 38.36
C GLU A 100 -14.87 -1.67 38.64
N GLU A 101 -14.03 -1.77 37.60
CA GLU A 101 -12.58 -1.97 37.78
C GLU A 101 -11.88 -0.69 38.30
N GLU A 102 -12.32 0.51 37.89
CA GLU A 102 -11.77 1.78 38.41
C GLU A 102 -12.07 2.02 39.90
N GLN A 103 -13.18 1.50 40.43
CA GLN A 103 -13.57 1.68 41.83
C GLN A 103 -12.78 0.79 42.79
N ASN A 104 -12.20 -0.31 42.30
CA ASN A 104 -11.37 -1.21 43.10
C ASN A 104 -9.87 -0.85 43.06
N TYR A 105 -9.49 0.19 42.31
CA TYR A 105 -8.10 0.62 42.16
C TYR A 105 -7.60 1.55 43.30
N GLY A 106 -8.38 1.72 44.36
CA GLY A 106 -8.14 2.70 45.43
C GLY A 106 -8.14 2.16 46.86
N GLU A 107 -8.36 0.86 47.09
CA GLU A 107 -8.21 0.25 48.41
C GLU A 107 -7.02 -0.72 48.37
N GLU A 108 -5.85 -0.22 48.81
CA GLU A 108 -4.70 -1.07 49.12
C GLU A 108 -5.16 -2.06 50.20
N VAL A 109 -5.43 -3.32 49.83
CA VAL A 109 -5.55 -4.40 50.83
C VAL A 109 -4.15 -4.65 51.35
N VAL A 110 -3.74 -3.81 52.30
CA VAL A 110 -2.59 -4.07 53.16
C VAL A 110 -2.99 -5.24 54.05
N ASP A 111 -2.63 -6.45 53.67
CA ASP A 111 -2.59 -7.57 54.60
C ASP A 111 -1.51 -7.24 55.66
N GLU A 112 -1.90 -6.54 56.73
CA GLU A 112 -1.15 -6.49 57.98
C GLU A 112 -1.33 -7.84 58.69
N ASP A 113 -0.53 -8.85 58.31
CA ASP A 113 -0.34 -10.03 59.15
C ASP A 113 0.75 -9.75 60.20
N ALA A 114 0.28 -9.72 61.44
CA ALA A 114 1.01 -9.60 62.70
C ALA A 114 1.68 -10.91 63.15
#